data_AF-A0A5Q4EGN7-F1
#
_entry.id   AF-A0A5Q4EGN7-F1
#
_cell.length_a   1.000
_cell.length_b   1.000
_cell.length_c   1.000
_cell.angle_alpha   90.00
_cell.angle_beta   90.00
_cell.angle_gamma   90.00
#
_symmetry.space_group_name_H-M   'P 1'
#
loop_
_entity.id
_entity.type
_entity.pdbx_description
1 polymer ?
#
loop_
_entity_poly.entity_id
_entity_poly.type
_entity_poly.pdbx_seq_one_letter_code
_entity_poly.pdbx_strand_id
1 'polypeptide(L)'
;MPTRIRLQRKGKKGNPFYHVVIADGRAPRDGKFIERIGTYNPMTDPATIDLNFDRALYWLQVGAQPSETVRSIFSREGVLLKDHLLKGVKKGALTEDLVEEKFKAWLKEKAEKLEQTAKDAVLSVSDLKKKRLEEEKKINEARAEELAKKLAKDNLKAEEKAAPEAEEPKAEEPKAEEPKAEEPKAEEPKAEEPKAEEPKAEEPKAEEPKAEEPKAEEPKAEEPKAEEPKAEEPKAEAPDADAPAEEKKE
;
A
#
# COMPACT_ATOMS: atom_id res chain seq x y z
N MET A 1 32.37 -4.70 -8.81
CA MET A 1 31.41 -4.02 -7.93
C MET A 1 30.36 -5.05 -7.54
N PRO A 2 29.92 -5.08 -6.27
CA PRO A 2 28.91 -6.04 -5.83
C PRO A 2 27.55 -5.74 -6.44
N THR A 3 26.74 -6.78 -6.62
CA THR A 3 25.32 -6.67 -6.93
C THR A 3 24.63 -5.90 -5.80
N ARG A 4 23.85 -4.87 -6.15
CA ARG A 4 23.13 -4.04 -5.18
C ARG A 4 21.62 -4.18 -5.32
N ILE A 5 20.94 -4.18 -4.17
CA ILE A 5 19.49 -4.05 -4.09
C ILE A 5 19.18 -2.56 -3.86
N ARG A 6 18.53 -1.94 -4.83
CA ARG A 6 18.34 -0.49 -4.89
C ARG A 6 16.94 -0.12 -5.33
N LEU A 7 16.59 1.15 -5.06
CA LEU A 7 15.34 1.74 -5.52
C LEU A 7 15.54 2.38 -6.89
N GLN A 8 14.73 1.98 -7.87
CA GLN A 8 14.64 2.61 -9.17
C GLN A 8 13.39 3.49 -9.21
N ARG A 9 13.51 4.75 -9.66
CA ARG A 9 12.36 5.67 -9.68
C ARG A 9 11.58 5.50 -10.99
N LYS A 10 10.27 5.25 -10.88
CA LYS A 10 9.34 5.16 -12.02
C LYS A 10 8.12 6.08 -11.93
N GLY A 11 8.01 6.88 -10.86
CA GLY A 11 6.94 7.86 -10.69
C GLY A 11 7.16 9.18 -11.44
N LYS A 12 6.10 10.00 -11.50
CA LYS A 12 6.10 11.34 -12.11
C LYS A 12 6.77 12.39 -11.21
N LYS A 13 6.90 13.63 -11.70
CA LYS A 13 7.30 14.77 -10.87
C LYS A 13 6.25 14.97 -9.75
N GLY A 14 6.70 15.20 -8.52
CA GLY A 14 5.81 15.34 -7.35
C GLY A 14 5.32 14.01 -6.76
N ASN A 15 5.13 12.96 -7.57
CA ASN A 15 4.64 11.66 -7.09
C ASN A 15 5.70 10.58 -7.34
N PRO A 16 6.67 10.40 -6.43
CA PRO A 16 7.69 9.37 -6.57
C PRO A 16 7.09 7.98 -6.32
N PHE A 17 7.43 7.04 -7.20
CA PHE A 17 7.13 5.62 -7.06
C PHE A 17 8.40 4.84 -7.36
N TYR A 18 8.70 3.85 -6.52
CA TYR A 18 9.95 3.12 -6.59
C TYR A 18 9.73 1.63 -6.84
N HIS A 19 10.59 1.05 -7.65
CA HIS A 19 10.74 -0.39 -7.75
C HIS A 19 11.95 -0.84 -6.95
N VAL A 20 11.80 -1.90 -6.18
CA VAL A 20 12.91 -2.57 -5.51
C VAL A 20 13.52 -3.54 -6.52
N VAL A 21 14.71 -3.22 -7.00
CA VAL A 21 15.39 -3.95 -8.08
C VAL A 21 16.79 -4.40 -7.67
N ILE A 22 17.20 -5.54 -8.22
CA ILE A 22 18.56 -6.05 -8.12
C ILE A 22 19.29 -5.67 -9.40
N ALA A 23 20.42 -4.98 -9.26
CA ALA A 23 21.24 -4.58 -10.38
C ALA A 23 22.72 -4.59 -10.02
N ASP A 24 23.59 -4.57 -11.04
CA ASP A 24 25.01 -4.30 -10.82
C ASP A 24 25.18 -2.90 -10.20
N GLY A 25 26.03 -2.77 -9.19
CA GLY A 25 26.36 -1.51 -8.55
C GLY A 25 26.94 -0.42 -9.47
N ARG A 26 27.40 -0.75 -10.68
CA ARG A 26 27.86 0.21 -11.71
C ARG A 26 26.75 0.72 -12.62
N ALA A 27 25.65 -0.02 -12.74
CA ALA A 27 24.57 0.35 -13.64
C ALA A 27 23.97 1.71 -13.22
N PRO A 28 23.47 2.55 -14.15
CA PRO A 28 22.81 3.80 -13.80
C PRO A 28 21.52 3.53 -13.02
N ARG A 29 21.03 4.51 -12.23
CA ARG A 29 19.85 4.35 -11.34
C ARG A 29 18.66 3.71 -12.06
N ASP A 30 18.33 4.25 -13.23
CA ASP A 30 17.15 3.83 -14.00
C ASP A 30 17.50 2.92 -15.19
N GLY A 31 18.70 2.32 -15.18
CA GLY A 31 19.18 1.42 -16.24
C GLY A 31 18.66 -0.01 -16.15
N LYS A 32 19.36 -0.91 -16.84
CA LYS A 32 19.09 -2.34 -16.85
C LYS A 32 19.28 -2.93 -15.44
N PHE A 33 18.33 -3.76 -15.03
CA PHE A 33 18.37 -4.53 -13.79
C PHE A 33 18.30 -6.03 -14.13
N ILE A 34 18.63 -6.86 -13.15
CA ILE A 34 18.60 -8.33 -13.25
C ILE A 34 17.17 -8.81 -12.95
N GLU A 35 16.62 -8.40 -11.80
CA GLU A 35 15.30 -8.82 -11.34
C GLU A 35 14.63 -7.69 -10.54
N ARG A 36 13.29 -7.61 -10.65
CA ARG A 36 12.46 -6.75 -9.80
C ARG A 36 11.80 -7.63 -8.74
N ILE A 37 12.06 -7.33 -7.47
CA ILE A 37 11.53 -8.11 -6.33
C ILE A 37 10.39 -7.41 -5.60
N GLY A 38 10.10 -6.15 -5.90
CA GLY A 38 9.01 -5.46 -5.24
C GLY A 38 8.81 -4.02 -5.68
N THR A 39 7.91 -3.33 -4.98
CA THR A 39 7.58 -1.93 -5.15
C THR A 39 7.51 -1.20 -3.80
N TYR A 40 7.75 0.11 -3.84
CA TYR A 40 7.72 0.97 -2.67
C TYR A 40 7.06 2.30 -3.03
N ASN A 41 5.96 2.62 -2.32
CA ASN A 41 5.24 3.87 -2.45
C ASN A 41 5.32 4.67 -1.15
N PRO A 42 6.14 5.75 -1.09
CA PRO A 42 6.24 6.60 0.09
C PRO A 42 5.10 7.62 0.22
N MET A 43 4.20 7.73 -0.75
CA MET A 43 3.14 8.76 -0.75
C MET A 43 1.94 8.37 0.10
N THR A 44 1.80 7.10 0.45
CA THR A 44 0.72 6.61 1.33
C THR A 44 1.16 6.68 2.78
N ASP A 45 0.21 6.88 3.69
CA ASP A 45 0.43 6.80 5.14
C ASP A 45 -0.47 5.69 5.70
N PRO A 46 0.09 4.53 6.11
CA PRO A 46 1.50 4.14 6.07
C PRO A 46 2.01 3.87 4.64
N ALA A 47 3.34 3.92 4.44
CA ALA A 47 3.95 3.67 3.14
C ALA A 47 3.70 2.24 2.64
N THR A 48 3.08 2.08 1.47
CA THR A 48 2.77 0.78 0.89
C THR A 48 4.03 0.13 0.33
N ILE A 49 4.31 -1.08 0.78
CA ILE A 49 5.44 -1.91 0.35
C ILE A 49 4.86 -3.23 -0.14
N ASP A 50 5.20 -3.62 -1.35
CA ASP A 50 4.92 -4.95 -1.89
C ASP A 50 6.26 -5.61 -2.21
N LEU A 51 6.60 -6.69 -1.52
CA LEU A 51 7.92 -7.31 -1.59
C LEU A 51 7.79 -8.83 -1.67
N ASN A 52 8.44 -9.41 -2.67
CA ASN A 52 8.67 -10.84 -2.73
C ASN A 52 9.74 -11.24 -1.70
N PHE A 53 9.28 -11.80 -0.59
CA PHE A 53 10.10 -12.10 0.58
C PHE A 53 11.18 -13.16 0.27
N ASP A 54 10.83 -14.22 -0.44
CA ASP A 54 11.75 -15.33 -0.73
C ASP A 54 12.87 -14.93 -1.68
N ARG A 55 12.54 -14.14 -2.72
CA ARG A 55 13.54 -13.60 -3.64
C ARG A 55 14.45 -12.59 -2.96
N ALA A 56 13.91 -11.73 -2.10
CA ALA A 56 14.71 -10.80 -1.31
C ALA A 56 15.72 -11.55 -0.41
N LEU A 57 15.27 -12.62 0.24
CA LEU A 57 16.11 -13.47 1.08
C LEU A 57 17.21 -14.17 0.26
N TYR A 58 16.86 -14.76 -0.88
CA TYR A 58 17.80 -15.41 -1.78
C TYR A 58 18.96 -14.46 -2.16
N TRP A 59 18.64 -13.24 -2.60
CA TRP A 59 19.65 -12.28 -3.04
C TRP A 59 20.56 -11.83 -1.89
N LEU A 60 20.05 -11.70 -0.66
CA LEU A 60 20.89 -11.42 0.51
C LEU A 60 21.85 -12.57 0.82
N GLN A 61 21.40 -13.81 0.68
CA GLN A 61 22.23 -15.00 0.89
C GLN A 61 23.34 -15.14 -0.16
N VAL A 62 23.07 -14.75 -1.40
CA VAL A 62 24.08 -14.67 -2.49
C VAL A 62 25.07 -13.51 -2.27
N GLY A 63 24.78 -12.60 -1.32
CA GLY A 63 25.67 -11.51 -0.94
C GLY A 63 25.35 -10.15 -1.55
N ALA A 64 24.17 -10.00 -2.15
CA ALA A 64 23.72 -8.70 -2.65
C ALA A 64 23.62 -7.68 -1.52
N GLN A 65 24.14 -6.47 -1.75
CA GLN A 65 24.19 -5.41 -0.74
C GLN A 65 23.00 -4.47 -0.88
N PRO A 66 22.12 -4.33 0.12
CA PRO A 66 21.01 -3.38 0.08
C PRO A 66 21.49 -1.94 0.27
N SER A 67 20.88 -1.00 -0.44
CA SER A 67 21.01 0.43 -0.16
C SER A 67 20.32 0.83 1.16
N GLU A 68 20.66 1.97 1.75
CA GLU A 68 20.20 2.36 3.09
C GLU A 68 18.68 2.35 3.27
N THR A 69 17.93 2.94 2.33
CA THR A 69 16.46 2.92 2.37
C THR A 69 15.90 1.51 2.21
N VAL A 70 16.49 0.71 1.31
CA VAL A 70 16.08 -0.70 1.12
C VAL A 70 16.37 -1.51 2.37
N ARG A 71 17.48 -1.25 3.05
CA ARG A 71 17.82 -1.88 4.34
C ARG A 71 16.78 -1.55 5.40
N SER A 72 16.31 -0.30 5.45
CA SER A 72 15.21 0.09 6.35
C SER A 72 13.91 -0.64 6.02
N ILE A 73 13.54 -0.74 4.74
CA ILE A 73 12.37 -1.51 4.29
C ILE A 73 12.51 -2.98 4.71
N PHE A 74 13.64 -3.62 4.42
CA PHE A 74 13.88 -5.02 4.77
C PHE A 74 13.93 -5.28 6.27
N SER A 75 14.36 -4.29 7.07
CA SER A 75 14.30 -4.37 8.53
C SER A 75 12.87 -4.25 9.05
N ARG A 76 12.00 -3.48 8.38
CA ARG A 76 10.59 -3.34 8.75
C ARG A 76 9.79 -4.60 8.40
N GLU A 77 10.05 -5.19 7.24
CA GLU A 77 9.41 -6.43 6.77
C GLU A 77 9.98 -7.70 7.43
N GLY A 78 11.18 -7.63 8.02
CA GLY A 78 11.80 -8.76 8.73
C GLY A 78 12.68 -9.67 7.86
N VAL A 79 12.91 -9.32 6.59
CA VAL A 79 13.81 -10.06 5.69
C VAL A 79 15.21 -10.15 6.27
N LEU A 80 15.74 -9.04 6.82
CA LEU A 80 17.07 -9.02 7.43
C LEU A 80 17.16 -9.86 8.71
N LEU A 81 16.08 -9.93 9.48
CA LEU A 81 16.03 -10.76 10.68
C LEU A 81 16.12 -12.24 10.30
N LYS A 82 15.31 -12.68 9.33
CA LYS A 82 15.34 -14.07 8.84
C LYS A 82 16.70 -14.43 8.24
N ASP A 83 17.30 -13.55 7.44
CA ASP A 83 18.66 -13.76 6.90
C ASP A 83 19.71 -13.90 8.01
N HIS A 84 19.65 -13.07 9.06
CA HIS A 84 20.57 -13.17 10.20
C HIS A 84 20.43 -14.52 10.94
N LEU A 85 19.20 -14.96 11.19
CA LEU A 85 18.93 -16.23 11.84
C LEU A 85 19.42 -17.42 10.99
N LEU A 86 19.20 -17.40 9.67
CA LEU A 86 19.69 -18.42 8.75
C LEU A 86 21.22 -18.43 8.64
N LYS A 87 21.89 -17.28 8.76
CA LYS A 87 23.35 -17.23 8.90
C LYS A 87 23.84 -17.91 10.18
N GLY A 88 23.03 -17.91 11.25
CA GLY A 88 23.28 -18.69 12.46
C GLY A 88 23.17 -20.20 12.23
N VAL A 89 22.16 -20.63 11.47
CA VAL A 89 21.99 -22.04 11.05
C VAL A 89 23.18 -22.51 10.22
N LYS A 90 23.60 -21.72 9.21
CA LYS A 90 24.79 -22.03 8.39
C LYS A 90 26.09 -22.16 9.21
N LYS A 91 26.15 -21.53 10.39
CA LYS A 91 27.27 -21.64 11.33
C LYS A 91 27.09 -22.76 12.36
N GLY A 92 25.99 -23.51 12.32
CA GLY A 92 25.68 -24.60 13.27
C GLY A 92 25.16 -24.15 14.63
N ALA A 93 24.82 -22.86 14.81
CA ALA A 93 24.38 -22.32 16.10
C ALA A 93 22.87 -22.43 16.35
N LEU A 94 22.07 -22.67 15.30
CA LEU A 94 20.61 -22.75 15.36
C LEU A 94 20.08 -23.88 14.46
N THR A 95 18.90 -24.40 14.78
CA THR A 95 18.08 -25.23 13.89
C THR A 95 17.08 -24.39 13.11
N GLU A 96 16.62 -24.88 11.96
CA GLU A 96 15.66 -24.16 11.10
C GLU A 96 14.32 -23.93 11.79
N ASP A 97 13.82 -24.91 12.55
CA ASP A 97 12.57 -24.78 13.31
C ASP A 97 12.62 -23.62 14.33
N LEU A 98 13.75 -23.48 15.02
CA LEU A 98 13.95 -22.37 15.97
C LEU A 98 14.01 -21.01 15.28
N VAL A 99 14.45 -20.96 14.02
CA VAL A 99 14.42 -19.73 13.22
C VAL A 99 12.98 -19.32 12.95
N GLU A 100 12.13 -20.26 12.55
CA GLU A 100 10.73 -19.98 12.28
C GLU A 100 9.96 -19.56 13.53
N GLU A 101 10.17 -20.25 14.65
CA GLU A 101 9.55 -19.89 15.93
C GLU A 101 9.92 -18.46 16.35
N LYS A 102 11.22 -18.11 16.29
CA LYS A 102 11.70 -16.76 16.59
C LYS A 102 11.13 -15.72 15.62
N PHE A 103 11.05 -16.05 14.34
CA PHE A 103 10.51 -15.16 13.33
C PHE A 103 9.00 -14.93 13.51
N LYS A 104 8.22 -15.98 13.80
CA LYS A 104 6.79 -15.91 14.11
C LYS A 104 6.54 -15.09 15.38
N ALA A 105 7.34 -15.28 16.42
CA ALA A 105 7.26 -14.48 17.64
C ALA A 105 7.52 -13.00 17.37
N TRP A 106 8.54 -12.69 16.57
CA TRP A 106 8.84 -11.32 16.15
C TRP A 106 7.71 -10.69 15.32
N LEU A 107 7.09 -11.44 14.39
CA LEU A 107 5.93 -10.96 13.62
C LEU A 107 4.74 -10.61 14.52
N LYS A 108 4.48 -11.41 15.56
CA LYS A 108 3.42 -11.14 16.54
C LYS A 108 3.71 -9.86 17.34
N GLU A 109 4.90 -9.75 17.93
CA GLU A 109 5.33 -8.54 18.65
C GLU A 109 5.26 -7.30 17.74
N LYS A 110 5.65 -7.45 16.48
CA LYS A 110 5.61 -6.37 15.49
C LYS A 110 4.18 -5.94 15.18
N ALA A 111 3.25 -6.88 15.00
CA ALA A 111 1.84 -6.60 14.77
C ALA A 111 1.22 -5.87 15.97
N GLU A 112 1.48 -6.34 17.19
CA GLU A 112 1.03 -5.68 18.42
C GLU A 112 1.57 -4.25 18.55
N LYS A 113 2.86 -4.05 18.23
CA LYS A 113 3.48 -2.72 18.25
C LYS A 113 2.89 -1.79 17.20
N LEU A 114 2.60 -2.30 16.00
CA LEU A 114 1.92 -1.52 14.96
C LEU A 114 0.51 -1.11 15.42
N GLU A 115 -0.25 -2.02 16.02
CA GLU A 115 -1.57 -1.69 16.59
C GLU A 115 -1.49 -0.64 17.70
N GLN A 116 -0.51 -0.75 18.60
CA GLN A 116 -0.29 0.25 19.65
C GLN A 116 0.02 1.62 19.05
N THR A 117 0.95 1.69 18.09
CA THR A 117 1.27 2.96 17.41
C THR A 117 0.06 3.54 16.67
N ALA A 118 -0.80 2.70 16.09
CA ALA A 118 -2.03 3.15 15.45
C ALA A 118 -3.03 3.72 16.46
N LYS A 119 -3.19 3.06 17.63
CA LYS A 119 -4.04 3.54 18.73
C LYS A 119 -3.52 4.87 19.28
N ASP A 120 -2.21 4.99 19.50
CA ASP A 120 -1.57 6.23 19.97
C ASP A 120 -1.73 7.38 18.98
N ALA A 121 -1.58 7.11 17.68
CA ALA A 121 -1.83 8.10 16.63
C ALA A 121 -3.28 8.60 16.67
N VAL A 122 -4.27 7.71 16.78
CA VAL A 122 -5.69 8.08 16.88
C VAL A 122 -5.98 8.89 18.14
N LEU A 123 -5.45 8.47 19.30
CA LEU A 123 -5.62 9.19 20.56
C LEU A 123 -5.04 10.61 20.46
N SER A 124 -3.83 10.75 19.92
CA SER A 124 -3.20 12.06 19.74
C SER A 124 -4.02 13.00 18.85
N VAL A 125 -4.58 12.49 17.74
CA VAL A 125 -5.46 13.27 16.86
C VAL A 125 -6.75 13.66 17.58
N SER A 126 -7.32 12.75 18.38
CA SER A 126 -8.52 13.03 19.17
C SER A 126 -8.30 14.10 20.24
N ASP A 127 -7.15 14.08 20.91
CA ASP A 127 -6.77 15.05 21.94
C ASP A 127 -6.48 16.43 21.32
N LEU A 128 -5.79 16.47 20.18
CA LEU A 128 -5.60 17.71 19.42
C LEU A 128 -6.93 18.30 18.95
N LYS A 129 -7.90 17.46 18.55
CA LYS A 129 -9.24 17.90 18.16
C LYS A 129 -10.02 18.46 19.34
N LYS A 130 -9.99 17.81 20.50
CA LYS A 130 -10.63 18.30 21.73
C LYS A 130 -10.08 19.67 22.13
N LYS A 131 -8.75 19.82 22.15
CA LYS A 131 -8.10 21.11 22.45
C LYS A 131 -8.52 22.21 21.48
N ARG A 132 -8.53 21.93 20.16
CA ARG A 132 -9.01 22.90 19.16
C ARG A 132 -10.47 23.30 19.39
N LEU A 133 -11.34 22.33 19.70
CA LEU A 133 -12.75 22.62 19.99
C LEU A 133 -12.93 23.45 21.27
N GLU A 134 -12.13 23.20 22.31
CA GLU A 134 -12.16 24.00 23.53
C GLU A 134 -11.66 25.43 23.30
N GLU A 135 -10.61 25.61 22.49
CA GLU A 135 -10.12 26.93 22.07
C GLU A 135 -11.16 27.67 21.22
N GLU A 136 -11.79 27.01 20.25
CA GLU A 136 -12.87 27.59 19.44
C GLU A 136 -14.09 27.98 20.28
N LYS A 137 -14.49 27.15 21.26
CA LYS A 137 -15.58 27.50 22.20
C LYS A 137 -15.27 28.74 23.01
N LYS A 138 -14.06 28.85 23.57
CA LYS A 138 -13.63 30.04 24.32
C LYS A 138 -13.63 31.30 23.44
N ILE A 139 -13.17 31.20 22.20
CA ILE A 139 -13.19 32.32 21.24
C ILE A 139 -14.64 32.72 20.91
N ASN A 140 -15.53 31.75 20.70
CA ASN A 140 -16.93 32.02 20.39
C ASN A 140 -17.70 32.62 21.58
N GLU A 141 -17.46 32.12 22.80
CA GLU A 141 -18.01 32.69 24.03
C GLU A 141 -17.55 34.15 24.22
N ALA A 142 -16.25 34.43 24.04
CA ALA A 142 -15.72 35.80 24.13
C ALA A 142 -16.34 36.75 23.08
N ARG A 143 -16.53 36.28 21.84
CA ARG A 143 -17.20 37.07 20.79
C ARG A 143 -18.69 37.29 21.09
N ALA A 144 -19.38 36.29 21.64
CA ALA A 144 -20.78 36.41 22.03
C ALA A 144 -20.94 37.43 23.17
N GLU A 145 -20.04 37.43 24.15
CA GLU A 145 -20.03 38.45 25.22
C GLU A 145 -19.73 39.85 24.69
N GLU A 146 -18.83 40.00 23.73
CA GLU A 146 -18.54 41.28 23.09
C GLU A 146 -19.76 41.82 22.33
N LEU A 147 -20.45 40.95 21.58
CA LEU A 147 -21.70 41.29 20.89
C LEU A 147 -22.80 41.65 21.88
N ALA A 148 -22.96 40.90 22.98
CA ALA A 148 -23.92 41.22 24.03
C ALA A 148 -23.64 42.57 24.69
N LYS A 149 -22.37 42.89 24.96
CA LYS A 149 -21.95 44.21 25.48
C LYS A 149 -22.20 45.33 24.47
N LYS A 150 -22.00 45.10 23.17
CA LYS A 150 -22.34 46.06 22.11
C LYS A 150 -23.84 46.30 22.03
N LEU A 151 -24.65 45.24 21.97
CA LEU A 151 -26.12 45.34 21.94
C LEU A 151 -26.68 46.02 23.18
N ALA A 152 -26.15 45.71 24.37
CA ALA A 152 -26.55 46.40 25.61
C ALA A 152 -26.19 47.89 25.57
N LYS A 153 -25.02 48.25 25.02
CA LYS A 153 -24.59 49.64 24.87
C LYS A 153 -25.41 50.40 23.83
N ASP A 154 -25.79 49.74 22.74
CA ASP A 154 -26.62 50.33 21.69
C ASP A 154 -28.07 50.53 22.17
N ASN A 155 -28.62 49.60 22.96
CA ASN A 155 -29.93 49.76 23.62
C ASN A 155 -29.93 50.91 24.65
N LEU A 156 -28.89 51.03 25.49
CA LEU A 156 -28.78 52.15 26.43
C LEU A 156 -28.61 53.51 25.71
N LYS A 157 -27.91 53.54 24.57
CA LYS A 157 -27.84 54.73 23.70
C LYS A 157 -29.17 55.07 23.02
N ALA A 158 -30.00 54.08 22.72
CA ALA A 158 -31.33 54.29 22.17
C ALA A 158 -32.30 54.85 23.22
N GLU A 159 -32.19 54.40 24.48
CA GLU A 159 -32.96 54.95 25.60
C GLU A 159 -32.52 56.38 25.98
N GLU A 160 -31.22 56.69 25.96
CA GLU A 160 -30.71 58.06 26.20
C GLU A 160 -31.11 59.06 25.09
N LYS A 161 -31.40 58.57 23.88
CA LYS A 161 -31.90 59.38 22.76
C LYS A 161 -33.42 59.53 22.74
N ALA A 162 -34.16 58.88 23.66
CA ALA A 162 -35.62 58.87 23.73
C ALA A 162 -36.23 59.84 24.76
N ALA A 163 -35.44 60.69 25.42
CA ALA A 163 -35.93 61.81 26.21
C ALA A 163 -35.08 63.06 25.86
N PRO A 164 -35.49 63.90 24.89
CA PRO A 164 -36.78 64.60 24.91
C PRO A 164 -37.46 64.78 23.52
N GLU A 165 -38.70 64.33 23.35
CA GLU A 165 -39.72 65.10 22.62
C GLU A 165 -41.10 64.53 22.96
N ALA A 166 -41.92 65.34 23.63
CA ALA A 166 -43.33 65.08 23.86
C ALA A 166 -44.13 65.97 22.91
N GLU A 167 -44.91 65.39 21.99
CA GLU A 167 -46.23 65.91 21.59
C GLU A 167 -47.05 64.84 20.84
N GLU A 168 -48.36 64.94 21.01
CA GLU A 168 -49.41 63.92 20.91
C GLU A 168 -49.78 63.44 19.49
N PRO A 169 -50.38 62.23 19.35
CA PRO A 169 -50.90 61.74 18.09
C PRO A 169 -52.34 62.25 17.85
N LYS A 170 -52.59 62.83 16.67
CA LYS A 170 -53.95 63.10 16.19
C LYS A 170 -54.16 62.45 14.82
N ALA A 171 -55.07 61.48 14.81
CA ALA A 171 -55.60 60.82 13.63
C ALA A 171 -56.57 61.74 12.86
N GLU A 172 -56.57 61.63 11.53
CA GLU A 172 -57.69 62.04 10.69
C GLU A 172 -57.87 61.01 9.54
N GLU A 173 -59.05 60.40 9.53
CA GLU A 173 -59.68 59.46 8.57
C GLU A 173 -60.22 60.23 7.32
N PRO A 174 -60.97 59.67 6.32
CA PRO A 174 -61.36 58.27 6.02
C PRO A 174 -61.41 57.85 4.51
N LYS A 175 -61.73 56.56 4.31
CA LYS A 175 -62.67 55.93 3.33
C LYS A 175 -62.23 55.49 1.90
N ALA A 176 -62.15 54.15 1.79
CA ALA A 176 -62.95 53.24 0.95
C ALA A 176 -62.86 53.27 -0.60
N GLU A 177 -62.41 52.14 -1.16
CA GLU A 177 -62.98 51.52 -2.36
C GLU A 177 -62.76 49.99 -2.34
N GLU A 178 -63.85 49.22 -2.41
CA GLU A 178 -63.95 47.80 -2.82
C GLU A 178 -64.72 47.82 -4.18
N PRO A 179 -64.63 46.85 -5.12
CA PRO A 179 -64.75 45.41 -4.83
C PRO A 179 -64.13 44.37 -5.82
N LYS A 180 -64.16 43.10 -5.36
CA LYS A 180 -64.44 41.81 -6.07
C LYS A 180 -63.48 41.17 -7.11
N ALA A 181 -62.99 39.98 -6.70
CA ALA A 181 -63.20 38.64 -7.27
C ALA A 181 -62.52 38.18 -8.58
N GLU A 182 -61.70 37.12 -8.48
CA GLU A 182 -61.95 35.81 -9.14
C GLU A 182 -61.03 34.70 -8.56
N GLU A 183 -61.63 33.62 -8.05
CA GLU A 183 -61.07 32.26 -7.95
C GLU A 183 -61.62 31.48 -9.17
N PRO A 184 -60.90 30.51 -9.79
CA PRO A 184 -61.02 29.13 -9.30
C PRO A 184 -59.80 28.18 -9.52
N LYS A 185 -59.51 27.40 -8.46
CA LYS A 185 -59.64 25.92 -8.34
C LYS A 185 -58.74 24.93 -9.14
N ALA A 186 -58.21 23.96 -8.36
CA ALA A 186 -57.97 22.52 -8.63
C ALA A 186 -56.82 22.12 -9.59
N GLU A 187 -56.08 21.02 -9.43
CA GLU A 187 -56.19 19.82 -8.58
C GLU A 187 -54.81 19.10 -8.58
N GLU A 188 -54.43 18.45 -7.48
CA GLU A 188 -53.37 17.40 -7.46
C GLU A 188 -53.81 16.16 -8.27
N PRO A 189 -52.90 15.22 -8.64
CA PRO A 189 -52.75 14.07 -7.75
C PRO A 189 -51.35 13.40 -7.68
N LYS A 190 -51.05 12.89 -6.47
CA LYS A 190 -50.43 11.59 -6.08
C LYS A 190 -49.13 11.11 -6.78
N ALA A 191 -48.04 10.90 -6.03
CA ALA A 191 -47.73 9.78 -5.12
C ALA A 191 -47.20 8.52 -5.84
N GLU A 192 -45.96 8.10 -5.53
CA GLU A 192 -45.59 6.86 -4.81
C GLU A 192 -44.12 6.44 -5.10
N GLU A 193 -43.34 6.28 -4.02
CA GLU A 193 -42.08 5.51 -3.90
C GLU A 193 -42.36 3.97 -4.02
N PRO A 194 -41.43 3.00 -3.81
CA PRO A 194 -39.96 2.88 -3.97
C PRO A 194 -39.51 1.51 -4.59
N LYS A 195 -38.18 1.24 -4.54
CA LYS A 195 -37.47 -0.05 -4.24
C LYS A 195 -36.75 -0.85 -5.37
N ALA A 196 -35.43 -0.95 -5.17
CA ALA A 196 -34.52 -2.12 -5.22
C ALA A 196 -34.69 -3.25 -6.25
N GLU A 197 -33.59 -3.59 -6.98
CA GLU A 197 -32.95 -4.94 -7.03
C GLU A 197 -31.81 -4.99 -8.09
N GLU A 198 -30.60 -5.39 -7.70
CA GLU A 198 -29.73 -6.28 -8.49
C GLU A 198 -30.20 -7.74 -8.20
N PRO A 199 -29.99 -8.80 -9.04
CA PRO A 199 -28.77 -9.07 -9.84
C PRO A 199 -28.97 -9.89 -11.16
N LYS A 200 -27.82 -10.30 -11.75
CA LYS A 200 -27.52 -11.48 -12.63
C LYS A 200 -27.30 -11.29 -14.16
N ALA A 201 -26.01 -11.41 -14.51
CA ALA A 201 -25.38 -12.36 -15.45
C ALA A 201 -26.09 -12.79 -16.75
N GLU A 202 -25.43 -12.55 -17.91
CA GLU A 202 -25.29 -13.52 -19.02
C GLU A 202 -24.28 -13.03 -20.10
N GLU A 203 -23.10 -13.67 -20.18
CA GLU A 203 -22.56 -14.18 -21.46
C GLU A 203 -23.15 -15.60 -21.62
N PRO A 204 -23.38 -16.21 -22.82
CA PRO A 204 -22.44 -16.25 -23.96
C PRO A 204 -23.03 -16.44 -25.41
N LYS A 205 -22.20 -16.22 -26.45
CA LYS A 205 -22.04 -16.99 -27.72
C LYS A 205 -21.42 -16.07 -28.80
N ALA A 206 -20.19 -16.30 -29.28
CA ALA A 206 -19.72 -17.35 -30.18
C ALA A 206 -20.21 -17.19 -31.64
N GLU A 207 -19.31 -16.71 -32.50
CA GLU A 207 -19.34 -16.97 -33.94
C GLU A 207 -17.89 -17.02 -34.50
N GLU A 208 -17.37 -18.24 -34.61
CA GLU A 208 -16.41 -18.74 -35.64
C GLU A 208 -17.17 -19.89 -36.36
N PRO A 209 -16.77 -20.44 -37.55
CA PRO A 209 -15.57 -20.22 -38.38
C PRO A 209 -15.82 -20.18 -39.93
N LYS A 210 -14.78 -19.81 -40.70
CA LYS A 210 -14.47 -20.37 -42.05
C LYS A 210 -13.03 -19.96 -42.40
N ALA A 211 -12.04 -20.84 -42.23
CA ALA A 211 -11.63 -21.96 -43.10
C ALA A 211 -11.10 -21.51 -44.47
N GLU A 212 -9.78 -21.38 -44.57
CA GLU A 212 -9.02 -21.60 -45.80
C GLU A 212 -7.71 -22.36 -45.43
N GLU A 213 -7.67 -23.63 -45.80
CA GLU A 213 -6.52 -24.55 -45.85
C GLU A 213 -6.67 -25.34 -47.17
N PRO A 214 -5.66 -26.05 -47.73
CA PRO A 214 -4.20 -25.90 -47.65
C PRO A 214 -3.52 -26.05 -49.04
N LYS A 215 -2.22 -25.75 -49.13
CA LYS A 215 -1.30 -26.33 -50.15
C LYS A 215 0.07 -26.45 -49.46
N ALA A 216 0.39 -27.59 -48.85
CA ALA A 216 1.05 -28.74 -49.48
C ALA A 216 2.42 -28.39 -50.10
N GLU A 217 3.46 -28.45 -49.28
CA GLU A 217 4.76 -28.96 -49.73
C GLU A 217 5.31 -29.87 -48.61
N GLU A 218 5.33 -31.16 -48.92
CA GLU A 218 5.79 -32.27 -48.10
C GLU A 218 7.34 -32.40 -48.14
N PRO A 219 7.92 -33.20 -47.24
CA PRO A 219 9.28 -33.05 -46.77
C PRO A 219 10.29 -33.75 -47.68
N LYS A 220 11.51 -33.20 -47.76
CA LYS A 220 12.65 -33.98 -48.21
C LYS A 220 13.47 -34.42 -46.99
N ALA A 221 13.42 -35.73 -46.78
CA ALA A 221 14.30 -36.48 -45.93
C ALA A 221 15.78 -36.25 -46.33
N GLU A 222 16.62 -36.06 -45.33
CA GLU A 222 17.99 -36.58 -45.36
C GLU A 222 18.19 -37.38 -44.07
N GLU A 223 18.56 -38.64 -44.27
CA GLU A 223 18.65 -39.69 -43.26
C GLU A 223 19.74 -39.43 -42.21
N PRO A 224 19.58 -40.03 -41.02
CA PRO A 224 20.53 -39.92 -39.93
C PRO A 224 21.77 -40.76 -40.23
N LYS A 225 22.96 -40.16 -40.20
CA LYS A 225 24.18 -40.94 -40.06
C LYS A 225 24.43 -41.19 -38.58
N ALA A 226 24.21 -42.44 -38.20
CA ALA A 226 24.62 -43.02 -36.94
C ALA A 226 26.11 -42.79 -36.68
N GLU A 227 26.44 -42.26 -35.51
CA GLU A 227 27.71 -42.52 -34.85
C GLU A 227 27.35 -43.05 -33.46
N GLU A 228 27.57 -44.36 -33.30
CA GLU A 228 27.28 -45.10 -32.07
C GLU A 228 28.11 -44.59 -30.88
N PRO A 229 27.54 -44.62 -29.66
CA PRO A 229 28.29 -44.37 -28.44
C PRO A 229 29.14 -45.61 -28.14
N LYS A 230 30.47 -45.48 -28.24
CA LYS A 230 31.34 -46.52 -27.70
C LYS A 230 31.45 -46.35 -26.19
N ALA A 231 30.68 -47.18 -25.49
CA ALA A 231 30.91 -47.51 -24.08
C ALA A 231 32.32 -48.10 -23.92
N GLU A 232 33.11 -47.52 -23.03
CA GLU A 232 34.31 -48.14 -22.48
C GLU A 232 34.08 -48.28 -20.97
N GLU A 233 33.56 -49.45 -20.59
CA GLU A 233 33.61 -49.97 -19.22
C GLU A 233 34.79 -50.98 -19.11
N PRO A 234 35.28 -51.22 -17.88
CA PRO A 234 36.69 -51.38 -17.60
C PRO A 234 37.20 -52.81 -17.83
N LYS A 235 38.43 -52.92 -18.34
CA LYS A 235 39.16 -54.19 -18.30
C LYS A 235 40.02 -54.23 -17.04
N ALA A 236 39.63 -55.13 -16.14
CA ALA A 236 40.46 -55.60 -15.06
C ALA A 236 41.74 -56.24 -15.62
N GLU A 237 42.90 -55.80 -15.12
CA GLU A 237 44.15 -56.53 -15.20
C GLU A 237 44.63 -56.79 -13.76
N ALA A 238 45.05 -58.02 -13.55
CA ALA A 238 45.30 -58.68 -12.28
C ALA A 238 46.60 -58.17 -11.61
N PRO A 239 46.81 -58.47 -10.32
CA PRO A 239 47.84 -57.84 -9.49
C PRO A 239 49.22 -58.41 -9.79
N ASP A 240 50.20 -57.52 -9.96
CA ASP A 240 51.61 -57.90 -9.92
C ASP A 240 52.06 -58.01 -8.47
N ALA A 241 52.69 -59.15 -8.19
CA ALA A 241 53.12 -59.58 -6.89
C ALA A 241 54.51 -59.03 -6.61
N ASP A 242 54.66 -58.19 -5.59
CA ASP A 242 55.95 -57.92 -4.98
C ASP A 242 55.88 -58.30 -3.49
N ALA A 243 56.28 -59.54 -3.24
CA ALA A 243 56.93 -59.95 -1.99
C ALA A 243 58.32 -60.42 -2.40
N PRO A 244 59.38 -60.08 -1.64
CA PRO A 244 59.81 -61.07 -0.67
C PRO A 244 60.46 -60.53 0.62
N ALA A 245 60.58 -61.48 1.55
CA ALA A 245 61.55 -61.61 2.65
C ALA A 245 61.15 -61.12 4.06
N GLU A 246 60.61 -62.10 4.80
CA GLU A 246 60.90 -62.40 6.22
C GLU A 246 62.19 -61.77 6.78
N GLU A 247 62.11 -61.20 7.98
CA GLU A 247 63.01 -61.63 9.05
C GLU A 247 62.31 -61.62 10.43
N LYS A 248 62.49 -62.76 11.12
CA LYS A 248 61.99 -63.12 12.45
C LYS A 248 62.84 -62.46 13.54
N LYS A 249 62.23 -62.11 14.68
CA LYS A 249 62.45 -62.75 16.00
C LYS A 249 62.10 -61.83 17.18
N GLU A 250 61.47 -62.49 18.17
CA GLU A 250 61.46 -62.24 19.63
C GLU A 250 60.79 -60.99 20.19
#